data_AF-A0A8H7WZB2-F1
#
_entry.id   AF-A0A8H7WZB2-F1
#
_cell.length_a   1.000
_cell.length_b   1.000
_cell.length_c   1.000
_cell.angle_alpha   90.00
_cell.angle_beta   90.00
_cell.angle_gamma   90.00
#
_symmetry.space_group_name_H-M   'P 1'
#
loop_
_entity.id
_entity.type
_entity.pdbx_description
1 polymer ?
#
loop_
_entity_poly.entity_id
_entity_poly.type
_entity_poly.pdbx_seq_one_letter_code
_entity_poly.pdbx_strand_id
1 'polypeptide(L)' 'MRAQDLPSFKDMPAVKGMPHGTAWGLWDKNGKRDNCGSLNLLTPEIAKDAQKEIRSGTSVAL' A
#
# COMPACT_ATOMS: atom_id res chain seq x y z
N MET A 1 2.48 -6.83 -6.83
CA MET A 1 1.68 -5.60 -6.93
C MET A 1 2.52 -4.47 -6.38
N ARG A 2 2.82 -3.49 -7.22
CA ARG A 2 3.47 -2.23 -6.88
C ARG A 2 2.42 -1.11 -6.93
N ALA A 3 2.79 0.09 -6.49
CA ALA A 3 1.85 1.21 -6.45
C ALA A 3 1.26 1.53 -7.83
N GLN A 4 2.05 1.40 -8.90
CA GLN A 4 1.59 1.62 -10.28
C GLN A 4 0.61 0.56 -10.81
N ASP A 5 0.50 -0.59 -10.13
CA ASP A 5 -0.43 -1.65 -10.50
C ASP A 5 -1.84 -1.40 -9.92
N LEU A 6 -1.99 -0.40 -9.05
CA LEU A 6 -3.26 -0.02 -8.42
C LEU A 6 -4.05 0.95 -9.32
N PRO A 7 -5.39 0.92 -9.27
CA PRO A 7 -6.19 1.88 -10.00
C PRO A 7 -5.90 3.30 -9.54
N SER A 8 -6.01 4.26 -10.46
CA SER A 8 -6.08 5.67 -10.09
C SER A 8 -7.33 5.92 -9.23
N PHE A 9 -7.36 7.02 -8.48
CA PHE A 9 -8.53 7.36 -7.67
C PHE A 9 -9.83 7.36 -8.50
N LYS A 10 -9.78 7.93 -9.72
CA LYS A 10 -10.93 8.01 -10.63
C LYS A 10 -11.43 6.64 -11.08
N ASP A 11 -10.53 5.68 -11.20
CA ASP A 11 -10.80 4.33 -11.71
C ASP A 11 -11.01 3.30 -10.58
N MET A 12 -11.19 3.77 -9.35
CA MET A 12 -11.39 2.87 -8.22
C MET A 12 -12.70 2.06 -8.34
N PRO A 13 -12.65 0.75 -8.05
CA PRO A 13 -13.84 -0.09 -8.09
C PRO A 13 -14.86 0.37 -7.04
N ALA A 14 -16.13 0.37 -7.40
CA ALA A 14 -17.21 0.73 -6.49
C ALA A 14 -17.37 -0.34 -5.40
N VAL A 15 -17.46 0.09 -4.15
CA VAL A 15 -17.81 -0.76 -3.01
C VAL A 15 -19.26 -0.48 -2.64
N LYS A 16 -20.11 -1.52 -2.69
CA LYS A 16 -21.56 -1.38 -2.47
C LYS A 16 -21.85 -0.71 -1.12
N GLY A 17 -22.62 0.37 -1.14
CA GLY A 17 -23.04 1.11 0.06
C GLY A 17 -21.97 2.03 0.66
N MET A 18 -20.83 2.20 -0.03
CA MET A 18 -19.72 3.03 0.44
C MET A 18 -19.45 4.18 -0.55
N PRO A 19 -18.87 5.30 -0.09
CA PRO A 19 -18.48 6.39 -0.98
C PRO A 19 -17.36 5.96 -1.93
N HIS A 20 -17.27 6.67 -3.07
CA HIS A 20 -16.15 6.52 -4.01
C HIS A 20 -14.81 6.76 -3.31
N GLY A 21 -13.80 5.94 -3.65
CA GLY A 21 -12.50 5.94 -2.98
C GLY A 21 -12.35 4.90 -1.87
N THR A 22 -13.41 4.17 -1.51
CA THR A 22 -13.32 3.08 -0.54
C THR A 22 -12.52 1.91 -1.13
N ALA A 23 -11.36 1.59 -0.54
CA ALA A 23 -10.41 0.62 -1.10
C ALA A 23 -10.57 -0.83 -0.59
N TRP A 24 -11.74 -1.17 -0.03
CA TRP A 24 -11.99 -2.52 0.47
C TRP A 24 -11.99 -3.55 -0.66
N GLY A 25 -11.38 -4.72 -0.41
CA GLY A 25 -11.26 -5.76 -1.42
C GLY A 25 -10.15 -5.55 -2.44
N LEU A 26 -9.52 -4.37 -2.49
CA LEU A 26 -8.48 -4.07 -3.48
C LEU A 26 -7.22 -4.94 -3.31
N TRP A 27 -6.93 -5.37 -2.08
CA TRP A 27 -5.80 -6.22 -1.74
C TRP A 27 -6.18 -7.68 -1.43
N ASP A 28 -7.46 -8.04 -1.54
CA ASP A 28 -7.91 -9.41 -1.30
C ASP A 28 -7.25 -10.38 -2.30
N LYS A 29 -6.89 -11.58 -1.84
CA LYS A 29 -6.22 -12.59 -2.67
C LYS A 29 -6.87 -13.94 -2.49
N ASN A 30 -7.19 -14.61 -3.60
CA ASN A 30 -7.75 -15.96 -3.63
C ASN A 30 -8.98 -16.12 -2.71
N GLY A 31 -9.86 -15.11 -2.71
CA GLY A 31 -11.07 -15.09 -1.87
C GLY A 31 -10.81 -14.84 -0.38
N LYS A 32 -9.56 -14.61 0.04
CA LYS A 32 -9.21 -14.23 1.41
C LYS A 32 -9.10 -12.71 1.54
N ARG A 33 -9.77 -12.17 2.57
CA ARG A 33 -9.72 -10.75 2.91
C ARG A 33 -8.34 -10.33 3.36
N ASP A 34 -7.90 -9.19 2.86
CA ASP A 34 -6.69 -8.50 3.32
C ASP A 34 -7.01 -7.52 4.45
N ASN A 35 -6.08 -7.38 5.40
CA ASN A 35 -6.20 -6.48 6.56
C ASN A 35 -5.08 -5.42 6.63
N CYS A 36 -4.18 -5.39 5.64
CA CYS A 36 -3.00 -4.52 5.64
C CYS A 36 -3.15 -3.32 4.70
N GLY A 37 -3.96 -3.45 3.66
CA GLY A 37 -4.20 -2.40 2.67
C GLY A 37 -2.90 -1.94 2.00
N SER A 38 -2.69 -0.63 1.96
CA SER A 38 -1.51 -0.02 1.36
C SER A 38 -0.18 -0.40 2.04
N LEU A 39 -0.19 -0.92 3.28
CA LEU A 39 1.02 -1.44 3.92
C LEU A 39 1.64 -2.60 3.14
N ASN A 40 0.85 -3.32 2.33
CA ASN A 40 1.35 -4.35 1.42
C ASN A 40 2.34 -3.82 0.36
N LEU A 41 2.39 -2.50 0.14
CA LEU A 41 3.38 -1.86 -0.73
C LEU A 41 4.77 -1.77 -0.10
N LEU A 42 4.90 -1.95 1.22
CA LEU A 42 6.19 -2.00 1.91
C LEU A 42 6.81 -3.39 1.79
N THR A 43 7.32 -3.72 0.61
CA THR A 43 7.99 -5.02 0.38
C THR A 43 9.40 -5.05 1.01
N PRO A 44 9.99 -6.24 1.23
CA PRO A 44 11.36 -6.36 1.71
C PRO A 44 12.38 -5.61 0.84
N GLU A 45 12.17 -5.58 -0.47
CA GLU A 45 13.04 -4.87 -1.42
C GLU A 45 12.94 -3.36 -1.24
N ILE A 46 11.73 -2.81 -1.08
CA ILE A 46 11.52 -1.38 -0.82
C ILE A 46 12.11 -0.98 0.53
N ALA A 47 11.93 -1.80 1.57
CA ALA A 47 12.53 -1.55 2.88
C ALA A 47 14.07 -1.57 2.82
N LYS A 48 14.65 -2.53 2.06
CA LYS A 48 16.08 -2.58 1.81
C LYS A 48 16.59 -1.38 1.01
N ASP A 49 15.82 -0.91 0.04
CA ASP A 49 16.18 0.29 -0.72
C ASP A 49 16.13 1.56 0.15
N ALA A 50 15.16 1.67 1.08
CA ALA A 50 15.09 2.78 2.02
C ALA A 50 16.31 2.88 2.95
N GLN A 51 17.01 1.77 3.23
CA GLN A 51 18.28 1.79 3.98
C GLN A 51 19.33 2.68 3.29
N LYS A 52 19.27 2.86 1.96
CA LYS A 52 20.18 3.75 1.24
C LYS A 52 20.06 5.20 1.72
N GLU A 53 18.93 5.63 2.27
CA GLU A 53 18.77 6.98 2.81
C GLU A 53 19.52 7.20 4.14
N ILE A 54 19.94 6.12 4.82
CA ILE A 54 20.74 6.18 6.04
C ILE A 54 22.20 6.51 5.67
N ARG A 55 22.52 7.80 5.59
CA ARG A 55 23.86 8.28 5.21
C ARG A 55 24.74 8.68 6.39
N SER A 56 24.19 9.40 7.37
CA SER A 56 24.95 9.98 8.49
C SER A 56 24.85 9.18 9.80
N GLY A 57 23.92 8.24 9.90
CA GLY A 57 23.61 7.54 11.15
C GLY A 57 22.91 8.40 12.21
N THR A 58 22.45 9.60 11.86
CA THR A 58 21.70 10.48 12.76
C THR A 58 20.30 9.91 13.00
N SER A 59 19.88 9.84 14.26
CA SER A 59 18.53 9.41 14.66
C SER A 59 17.82 10.53 15.42
N VAL A 60 16.53 10.70 15.16
CA VAL A 60 15.64 11.67 15.83
C VAL A 60 14.39 10.92 16.29
N ALA A 61 13.95 11.15 17.53
CA ALA A 61 12.67 10.62 18.02
C ALA A 61 11.52 11.50 17.48
N LEU A 62 10.57 10.88 16.78
CA LEU A 62 9.40 11.52 16.16
C LEU A 62 8.17 11.48 17.07
#